data_AF-A0A2N8M981-F1
#
_entry.id   AF-A0A2N8M981-F1
#
_cell.length_a   1.000
_cell.length_b   1.000
_cell.length_c   1.000
_cell.angle_alpha   90.00
_cell.angle_beta   90.00
_cell.angle_gamma   90.00
#
_symmetry.space_group_name_H-M   'P 1'
#
loop_
_entity.id
_entity.type
_entity.pdbx_description
1 polymer ?
#
loop_
_entity_poly.entity_id
_entity_poly.type
_entity_poly.pdbx_seq_one_letter_code
_entity_poly.pdbx_strand_id
1 'polypeptide(L)'
;MLWVSSNDVVDKKLPCVVDVRLSLAPTGLFFVLGLSHALRVWLPQCHWTIVDDDSFLRDQRLVSHLAGTTNQAKAEDIFIQTRNDWRVAREAYGLESMPGLFWPSSGRGDSIVPKDGDATLIDRLHVLSAGLDARGASRGILGAGCADALADCARDTLSLAAALINQPPVVLATIDHGEESPELAKHFDRAGLSCTKMTDDRLIDPLRQALMPALIASGLFVHAANRRARLAALYMVAPGSIAASTLAEAMMDCDDNLSLDAFTGNGEAALWDGASAIWWEAP
;
A
#
# COMPACT_ATOMS: atom_id res chain seq x y z
N MET A 1 9.63 -33.58 17.11
CA MET A 1 10.39 -32.68 18.00
C MET A 1 11.37 -31.92 17.12
N LEU A 2 10.88 -30.87 16.44
CA LEU A 2 11.67 -30.07 15.51
C LEU A 2 12.46 -29.05 16.33
N TRP A 3 13.77 -29.22 16.34
CA TRP A 3 14.70 -28.27 16.94
C TRP A 3 14.69 -27.01 16.08
N VAL A 4 13.95 -25.98 16.51
CA VAL A 4 14.17 -24.62 16.03
C VAL A 4 15.48 -24.18 16.66
N SER A 5 16.53 -24.08 15.83
CA SER A 5 17.82 -23.58 16.25
C SER A 5 17.63 -22.16 16.78
N SER A 6 18.03 -21.91 18.02
CA SER A 6 17.92 -20.64 18.73
C SER A 6 18.77 -19.50 18.14
N ASN A 7 19.32 -19.69 16.93
CA ASN A 7 20.05 -18.68 16.14
C ASN A 7 19.27 -18.16 14.92
N ASP A 8 18.05 -18.64 14.63
CA ASP A 8 17.20 -18.11 13.53
C ASP A 8 16.30 -16.93 13.95
N VAL A 9 16.53 -16.36 15.14
CA VAL A 9 15.84 -15.16 15.64
C VAL A 9 16.57 -13.88 15.18
N VAL A 10 17.09 -13.89 13.96
CA VAL A 10 17.62 -12.68 13.31
C VAL A 10 16.44 -11.97 12.62
N ASP A 11 15.81 -11.08 13.38
CA ASP A 11 15.06 -9.90 12.94
C ASP A 11 13.87 -10.11 11.96
N LYS A 12 12.88 -10.92 12.35
CA LYS A 12 11.59 -11.00 11.63
C LYS A 12 10.69 -9.79 11.94
N LYS A 13 11.07 -8.61 11.48
CA LYS A 13 10.21 -7.42 11.51
C LYS A 13 8.95 -7.67 10.67
N LEU A 14 7.79 -7.29 11.20
CA LEU A 14 6.49 -7.42 10.52
C LEU A 14 6.46 -6.50 9.27
N PRO A 15 6.03 -6.99 8.10
CA PRO A 15 5.78 -6.15 6.94
C PRO A 15 4.63 -5.18 7.16
N CYS A 16 4.83 -3.95 6.73
CA CYS A 16 3.86 -2.87 6.83
C CYS A 16 3.80 -2.12 5.50
N VAL A 17 2.65 -2.11 4.84
CA VAL A 17 2.42 -1.19 3.71
C VAL A 17 1.90 0.13 4.27
N VAL A 18 2.53 1.23 3.93
CA VAL A 18 2.05 2.56 4.32
C VAL A 18 1.30 3.16 3.15
N ASP A 19 0.00 3.40 3.33
CA ASP A 19 -0.84 4.04 2.32
C ASP A 19 -0.25 5.40 1.87
N VAL A 20 -0.45 5.73 0.59
CA VAL A 20 0.13 6.95 -0.01
C VAL A 20 -0.25 8.18 0.78
N ARG A 21 -1.50 8.30 1.23
CA ARG A 21 -1.92 9.46 1.99
C ARG A 21 -1.19 9.60 3.31
N LEU A 22 -0.92 8.49 3.99
CA LEU A 22 -0.15 8.52 5.24
C LEU A 22 1.31 8.90 4.96
N SER A 23 1.92 8.32 3.93
CA SER A 23 3.33 8.57 3.56
C SER A 23 3.58 9.99 3.02
N LEU A 24 2.63 10.57 2.29
CA LEU A 24 2.68 11.92 1.71
C LEU A 24 1.88 12.95 2.51
N ALA A 25 1.53 12.65 3.76
CA ALA A 25 1.08 13.66 4.70
C ALA A 25 2.24 14.64 5.04
N PRO A 26 1.97 15.85 5.57
CA PRO A 26 3.02 16.83 5.90
C PRO A 26 4.13 16.32 6.83
N THR A 27 3.85 15.30 7.64
CA THR A 27 4.81 14.63 8.53
C THR A 27 5.07 13.17 8.14
N GLY A 28 4.59 12.75 6.96
CA GLY A 28 4.59 11.37 6.49
C GLY A 28 5.99 10.79 6.31
N LEU A 29 6.95 11.58 5.84
CA LEU A 29 8.36 11.19 5.76
C LEU A 29 8.88 10.73 7.13
N PHE A 30 8.71 11.55 8.17
CA PHE A 30 9.17 11.22 9.52
C PHE A 30 8.50 9.97 10.07
N PHE A 31 7.20 9.79 9.80
CA PHE A 31 6.48 8.60 10.19
C PHE A 31 7.04 7.35 9.51
N VAL A 32 7.26 7.40 8.19
CA VAL A 32 7.80 6.27 7.44
C VAL A 32 9.20 5.90 7.90
N LEU A 33 10.10 6.88 8.06
CA LEU A 33 11.46 6.64 8.56
C LEU A 33 11.45 6.09 9.98
N GLY A 34 10.57 6.59 10.85
CA GLY A 34 10.43 6.07 12.20
C GLY A 34 9.85 4.65 12.24
N LEU A 35 8.88 4.35 11.37
CA LEU A 35 8.30 3.01 11.23
C LEU A 35 9.33 2.01 10.70
N SER A 36 10.20 2.37 9.76
CA SER A 36 11.20 1.46 9.17
C SER A 36 12.24 0.96 10.18
N HIS A 37 12.43 1.68 11.29
CA HIS A 37 13.23 1.19 12.41
C HIS A 37 12.61 -0.02 13.12
N ALA A 38 11.27 -0.13 13.16
CA ALA A 38 10.55 -1.19 13.88
C ALA A 38 9.90 -2.23 12.95
N LEU A 39 9.56 -1.86 11.72
CA LEU A 39 8.82 -2.67 10.74
C LEU A 39 9.58 -2.75 9.41
N ARG A 40 9.16 -3.68 8.55
CA ARG A 40 9.57 -3.68 7.13
C ARG A 40 8.55 -2.84 6.37
N VAL A 41 8.84 -1.55 6.23
CA VAL A 41 7.95 -0.60 5.57
C VAL A 41 8.04 -0.74 4.06
N TRP A 42 6.88 -0.85 3.43
CA TRP A 42 6.69 -0.88 2.00
C TRP A 42 5.89 0.35 1.58
N LEU A 43 6.43 1.13 0.64
CA LEU A 43 5.70 2.21 -0.01
C LEU A 43 5.10 1.69 -1.33
N PRO A 44 3.83 2.03 -1.65
CA PRO A 44 3.23 1.73 -2.94
C PRO A 44 3.98 2.35 -4.12
N GLN A 45 3.90 1.77 -5.31
CA GLN A 45 4.60 2.24 -6.51
C GLN A 45 4.29 3.72 -6.84
N CYS A 46 3.00 4.08 -6.84
CA CYS A 46 2.53 5.45 -7.02
C CYS A 46 3.13 6.49 -6.05
N HIS A 47 3.68 6.11 -4.89
CA HIS A 47 4.34 7.05 -3.98
C HIS A 47 5.43 7.85 -4.70
N TRP A 48 6.39 7.16 -5.32
CA TRP A 48 7.49 7.81 -6.01
C TRP A 48 7.06 8.43 -7.33
N THR A 49 6.08 7.85 -8.02
CA THR A 49 5.47 8.46 -9.20
C THR A 49 4.91 9.85 -8.89
N ILE A 50 4.21 10.01 -7.76
CA ILE A 50 3.68 11.30 -7.31
C ILE A 50 4.80 12.25 -6.85
N VAL A 51 5.80 11.74 -6.14
CA VAL A 51 6.95 12.56 -5.71
C VAL A 51 7.74 13.09 -6.91
N ASP A 52 7.93 12.29 -7.95
CA ASP A 52 8.82 12.61 -9.06
C ASP A 52 8.12 13.38 -10.21
N ASP A 53 6.83 13.12 -10.50
CA ASP A 53 6.12 13.76 -11.61
C ASP A 53 5.33 15.02 -11.19
N ASP A 54 5.73 16.18 -11.74
CA ASP A 54 5.08 17.47 -11.47
C ASP A 54 3.67 17.59 -12.09
N SER A 55 3.27 16.68 -12.98
CA SER A 55 1.91 16.64 -13.54
C SER A 55 0.83 16.53 -12.46
N PHE A 56 1.14 15.84 -11.34
CA PHE A 56 0.25 15.68 -10.20
C PHE A 56 -0.03 16.98 -9.43
N LEU A 57 0.80 18.02 -9.56
CA LEU A 57 0.51 19.34 -8.98
C LEU A 57 -0.74 19.98 -9.60
N ARG A 58 -1.14 19.55 -10.81
CA ARG A 58 -2.33 20.04 -11.50
C ARG A 58 -3.61 19.36 -11.04
N ASP A 59 -3.51 18.23 -10.34
CA ASP A 59 -4.66 17.53 -9.76
C ASP A 59 -5.04 18.13 -8.40
N GLN A 60 -5.94 19.11 -8.43
CA GLN A 60 -6.38 19.81 -7.21
C GLN A 60 -7.01 18.88 -6.17
N ARG A 61 -7.67 17.80 -6.61
CA ARG A 61 -8.31 16.83 -5.70
C ARG A 61 -7.25 16.05 -4.95
N LEU A 62 -6.26 15.51 -5.68
CA LEU A 62 -5.12 14.82 -5.08
C LEU A 62 -4.35 15.73 -4.13
N VAL A 63 -4.00 16.94 -4.57
CA VAL A 63 -3.24 17.93 -3.79
C VAL A 63 -3.94 18.26 -2.47
N SER A 64 -5.23 18.63 -2.53
CA SER A 64 -6.03 18.93 -1.33
C SER A 64 -6.15 17.72 -0.39
N HIS A 65 -6.32 16.53 -0.96
CA HIS A 65 -6.48 15.29 -0.21
C HIS A 65 -5.21 14.90 0.56
N LEU A 66 -4.04 14.95 -0.09
CA LEU A 66 -2.75 14.61 0.51
C LEU A 66 -2.27 15.69 1.49
N ALA A 67 -2.51 16.97 1.18
CA ALA A 67 -2.17 18.06 2.09
C ALA A 67 -3.08 18.16 3.33
N GLY A 68 -4.25 17.50 3.30
CA GLY A 68 -5.21 17.48 4.41
C GLY A 68 -5.89 18.84 4.66
N THR A 69 -6.04 19.66 3.62
CA THR A 69 -6.65 21.00 3.72
C THR A 69 -7.42 21.31 2.44
N THR A 70 -8.57 21.97 2.59
CA THR A 70 -9.41 22.44 1.46
C THR A 70 -8.99 23.83 0.95
N ASN A 71 -8.10 24.53 1.67
CA ASN A 71 -7.49 25.76 1.16
C ASN A 71 -6.45 25.42 0.09
N GLN A 72 -6.78 25.66 -1.18
CA GLN A 72 -5.99 25.23 -2.32
C GLN A 72 -4.56 25.80 -2.36
N ALA A 73 -4.38 27.09 -2.09
CA ALA A 73 -3.04 27.70 -2.09
C ALA A 73 -2.15 27.07 -1.01
N LYS A 74 -2.73 26.89 0.19
CA LYS A 74 -2.03 26.21 1.30
C LYS A 74 -1.79 24.73 0.99
N ALA A 75 -2.72 24.06 0.31
CA ALA A 75 -2.58 22.66 -0.08
C ALA A 75 -1.41 22.46 -1.05
N GLU A 76 -1.31 23.33 -2.05
CA GLU A 76 -0.22 23.32 -3.04
C GLU A 76 1.14 23.56 -2.36
N ASP A 77 1.26 24.59 -1.51
CA ASP A 77 2.50 24.87 -0.77
C ASP A 77 2.94 23.68 0.10
N ILE A 78 2.01 23.08 0.85
CA ILE A 78 2.26 21.92 1.70
C ILE A 78 2.70 20.72 0.86
N PHE A 79 2.02 20.47 -0.24
CA PHE A 79 2.28 19.32 -1.08
C PHE A 79 3.62 19.44 -1.82
N ILE A 80 3.94 20.63 -2.34
CA ILE A 80 5.26 20.94 -2.91
C ILE A 80 6.36 20.71 -1.87
N GLN A 81 6.18 21.23 -0.65
CA GLN A 81 7.15 21.03 0.43
C GLN A 81 7.32 19.55 0.75
N THR A 82 6.22 18.80 0.86
CA THR A 82 6.25 17.36 1.17
C THR A 82 7.00 16.56 0.10
N ARG A 83 6.74 16.84 -1.19
CA ARG A 83 7.47 16.20 -2.31
C ARG A 83 8.96 16.54 -2.26
N ASN A 84 9.30 17.80 -2.00
CA ASN A 84 10.69 18.23 -1.88
C ASN A 84 11.40 17.57 -0.70
N ASP A 85 10.74 17.43 0.45
CA ASP A 85 11.31 16.75 1.63
C ASP A 85 11.64 15.29 1.30
N TRP A 86 10.75 14.58 0.59
CA TRP A 86 11.00 13.21 0.13
C TRP A 86 12.17 13.12 -0.86
N ARG A 87 12.25 14.02 -1.85
CA ARG A 87 13.36 14.07 -2.82
C ARG A 87 14.70 14.34 -2.12
N VAL A 88 14.73 15.35 -1.25
CA VAL A 88 15.93 15.69 -0.46
C VAL A 88 16.33 14.53 0.44
N ALA A 89 15.36 13.86 1.09
CA ALA A 89 15.66 12.73 1.95
C ALA A 89 16.22 11.54 1.16
N ARG A 90 15.68 11.26 -0.04
CA ARG A 90 16.18 10.23 -0.95
C ARG A 90 17.66 10.44 -1.26
N GLU A 91 18.02 11.66 -1.66
CA GLU A 91 19.40 12.01 -2.01
C GLU A 91 20.33 12.08 -0.78
N ALA A 92 19.90 12.74 0.30
CA ALA A 92 20.75 13.03 1.45
C ALA A 92 20.97 11.82 2.38
N TYR A 93 19.96 10.94 2.51
CA TYR A 93 20.02 9.78 3.40
C TYR A 93 20.18 8.46 2.66
N GLY A 94 20.19 8.46 1.31
CA GLY A 94 20.31 7.25 0.50
C GLY A 94 19.24 6.24 0.85
N LEU A 95 17.96 6.63 0.70
CA LEU A 95 16.82 5.82 1.15
C LEU A 95 16.79 4.41 0.54
N GLU A 96 17.36 4.23 -0.66
CA GLU A 96 17.52 2.93 -1.33
C GLU A 96 18.36 1.93 -0.52
N SER A 97 19.27 2.45 0.33
CA SER A 97 20.13 1.66 1.19
C SER A 97 19.60 1.53 2.62
N MET A 98 18.47 2.17 2.94
CA MET A 98 17.92 2.19 4.28
C MET A 98 17.34 0.82 4.67
N PRO A 99 17.81 0.18 5.76
CA PRO A 99 17.25 -1.08 6.21
C PRO A 99 15.79 -0.91 6.64
N GLY A 100 14.92 -1.78 6.14
CA GLY A 100 13.50 -1.80 6.53
C GLY A 100 12.61 -0.84 5.73
N LEU A 101 13.13 -0.18 4.69
CA LEU A 101 12.33 0.61 3.75
C LEU A 101 12.44 0.02 2.34
N PHE A 102 11.30 -0.26 1.72
CA PHE A 102 11.19 -0.96 0.44
C PHE A 102 10.10 -0.33 -0.43
N TRP A 103 10.21 -0.43 -1.74
CA TRP A 103 9.16 -0.02 -2.67
C TRP A 103 9.32 -0.71 -4.03
N PRO A 104 8.22 -1.15 -4.65
CA PRO A 104 8.23 -1.58 -6.04
C PRO A 104 8.35 -0.35 -6.97
N SER A 105 8.98 -0.57 -8.11
CA SER A 105 8.98 0.34 -9.26
C SER A 105 8.35 -0.37 -10.46
N SER A 106 8.22 0.32 -11.59
CA SER A 106 7.67 -0.23 -12.84
C SER A 106 8.48 -1.43 -13.37
N GLY A 107 9.74 -1.57 -12.94
CA GLY A 107 10.61 -2.68 -13.30
C GLY A 107 11.36 -3.24 -12.09
N ARG A 108 11.77 -4.51 -12.21
CA ARG A 108 12.56 -5.22 -11.18
C ARG A 108 13.89 -4.53 -10.89
N GLY A 109 14.54 -3.95 -11.91
CA GLY A 109 15.85 -3.29 -11.77
C GLY A 109 15.83 -1.99 -10.97
N ASP A 110 14.70 -1.29 -10.95
CA ASP A 110 14.52 -0.01 -10.27
C ASP A 110 13.79 -0.16 -8.92
N SER A 111 13.35 -1.38 -8.61
CA SER A 111 12.62 -1.67 -7.38
C SER A 111 13.60 -1.85 -6.21
N ILE A 112 13.26 -1.28 -5.06
CA ILE A 112 14.01 -1.49 -3.82
C ILE A 112 13.30 -2.58 -3.02
N VAL A 113 13.83 -3.80 -3.13
CA VAL A 113 13.28 -5.00 -2.49
C VAL A 113 14.32 -5.64 -1.55
N PRO A 114 13.89 -6.41 -0.54
CA PRO A 114 14.80 -7.18 0.31
C PRO A 114 15.67 -8.12 -0.53
N LYS A 115 16.96 -8.25 -0.18
CA LYS A 115 17.94 -9.09 -0.93
C LYS A 115 17.61 -10.57 -0.92
N ASP A 116 16.99 -11.02 0.18
CA ASP A 116 16.45 -12.36 0.41
C ASP A 116 14.94 -12.44 0.11
N GLY A 117 14.41 -11.44 -0.60
CA GLY A 117 13.00 -11.30 -0.92
C GLY A 117 12.50 -12.23 -2.02
N ASP A 118 11.18 -12.26 -2.16
CA ASP A 118 10.49 -12.98 -3.22
C ASP A 118 10.79 -12.34 -4.58
N ALA A 119 11.57 -13.04 -5.41
CA ALA A 119 11.93 -12.57 -6.75
C ALA A 119 10.71 -12.33 -7.64
N THR A 120 9.57 -12.97 -7.38
CA THR A 120 8.35 -12.86 -8.20
C THR A 120 7.41 -11.73 -7.74
N LEU A 121 7.77 -10.97 -6.71
CA LEU A 121 6.91 -9.96 -6.09
C LEU A 121 6.43 -8.88 -7.07
N ILE A 122 7.32 -8.36 -7.92
CA ILE A 122 6.99 -7.28 -8.86
C ILE A 122 6.00 -7.76 -9.92
N ASP A 123 6.23 -8.94 -10.48
CA ASP A 123 5.35 -9.53 -11.49
C ASP A 123 3.96 -9.83 -10.90
N ARG A 124 3.94 -10.39 -9.68
CA ARG A 124 2.70 -10.64 -8.94
C ARG A 124 1.94 -9.35 -8.69
N LEU A 125 2.63 -8.30 -8.27
CA LEU A 125 2.05 -6.97 -8.04
C LEU A 125 1.37 -6.45 -9.31
N HIS A 126 2.04 -6.48 -10.46
CA HIS A 126 1.47 -5.96 -11.71
C HIS A 126 0.19 -6.71 -12.13
N VAL A 127 0.21 -8.04 -12.06
CA VAL A 127 -0.96 -8.86 -12.40
C VAL A 127 -2.11 -8.65 -11.41
N LEU A 128 -1.82 -8.49 -10.11
CA LEU A 128 -2.83 -8.18 -9.10
C LEU A 128 -3.43 -6.79 -9.31
N SER A 129 -2.62 -5.78 -9.65
CA SER A 129 -3.08 -4.43 -9.98
C SER A 129 -4.01 -4.45 -11.19
N ALA A 130 -3.62 -5.13 -12.27
CA ALA A 130 -4.45 -5.29 -13.46
C ALA A 130 -5.77 -6.02 -13.13
N GLY A 131 -5.72 -7.03 -12.27
CA GLY A 131 -6.91 -7.73 -11.77
C GLY A 131 -7.88 -6.83 -10.99
N LEU A 132 -7.40 -5.90 -10.15
CA LEU A 132 -8.28 -4.92 -9.49
C LEU A 132 -8.91 -3.96 -10.48
N ASP A 133 -8.12 -3.48 -11.45
CA ASP A 133 -8.61 -2.56 -12.49
C ASP A 133 -9.70 -3.22 -13.34
N ALA A 134 -9.50 -4.48 -13.74
CA ALA A 134 -10.50 -5.27 -14.48
C ALA A 134 -11.82 -5.44 -13.70
N ARG A 135 -11.75 -5.63 -12.38
CA ARG A 135 -12.95 -5.69 -11.51
C ARG A 135 -13.65 -4.34 -11.41
N GLY A 136 -12.89 -3.26 -11.26
CA GLY A 136 -13.43 -1.90 -11.24
C GLY A 136 -14.15 -1.54 -12.54
N ALA A 137 -13.56 -1.88 -13.68
CA ALA A 137 -14.13 -1.67 -15.01
C ALA A 137 -15.42 -2.47 -15.22
N SER A 138 -15.43 -3.75 -14.85
CA SER A 138 -16.60 -4.64 -14.98
C SER A 138 -17.81 -4.16 -14.17
N ARG A 139 -17.58 -3.37 -13.12
CA ARG A 139 -18.63 -2.81 -12.26
C ARG A 139 -19.04 -1.39 -12.64
N GLY A 140 -18.50 -0.85 -13.74
CA GLY A 140 -18.80 0.50 -14.22
C GLY A 140 -18.28 1.61 -13.31
N ILE A 141 -17.27 1.33 -12.50
CA ILE A 141 -16.71 2.26 -11.51
C ILE A 141 -15.62 3.12 -12.12
N LEU A 142 -14.87 2.55 -13.06
CA LEU A 142 -13.95 3.29 -13.91
C LEU A 142 -14.75 3.84 -15.09
N GLY A 143 -15.19 5.09 -14.97
CA GLY A 143 -15.69 5.83 -16.13
C GLY A 143 -14.59 5.87 -17.19
N ALA A 144 -14.90 5.43 -18.42
CA ALA A 144 -13.95 5.42 -19.51
C ALA A 144 -13.31 6.81 -19.69
N GLY A 145 -12.03 6.96 -19.32
CA GLY A 145 -11.19 8.10 -19.71
C GLY A 145 -10.84 9.16 -18.66
N CYS A 146 -11.23 9.03 -17.38
CA CYS A 146 -10.69 9.92 -16.33
C CYS A 146 -9.68 9.17 -15.45
N ALA A 147 -8.40 9.55 -15.55
CA ALA A 147 -7.38 9.13 -14.59
C ALA A 147 -7.76 9.66 -13.20
N ASP A 148 -7.84 8.77 -12.20
CA ASP A 148 -8.06 9.12 -10.80
C ASP A 148 -6.84 8.66 -9.99
N ALA A 149 -5.91 9.58 -9.75
CA ALA A 149 -4.66 9.27 -9.06
C ALA A 149 -4.87 8.67 -7.66
N LEU A 150 -5.96 9.03 -6.97
CA LEU A 150 -6.30 8.47 -5.66
C LEU A 150 -6.76 7.01 -5.79
N ALA A 151 -7.47 6.68 -6.86
CA ALA A 151 -7.84 5.30 -7.15
C ALA A 151 -6.61 4.44 -7.50
N ASP A 152 -5.68 4.98 -8.28
CA ASP A 152 -4.40 4.32 -8.57
C ASP A 152 -3.59 4.08 -7.29
N CYS A 153 -3.58 5.05 -6.37
CA CYS A 153 -2.94 4.89 -5.06
C CYS A 153 -3.54 3.75 -4.23
N ALA A 154 -4.87 3.67 -4.19
CA ALA A 154 -5.56 2.61 -3.48
C ALA A 154 -5.30 1.24 -4.12
N ARG A 155 -5.34 1.16 -5.46
CA ARG A 155 -5.02 -0.05 -6.24
C ARG A 155 -3.61 -0.55 -5.92
N ASP A 156 -2.61 0.32 -6.00
CA ASP A 156 -1.21 -0.07 -5.76
C ASP A 156 -1.00 -0.53 -4.32
N THR A 157 -1.62 0.16 -3.36
CA THR A 157 -1.52 -0.19 -1.93
C THR A 157 -2.11 -1.58 -1.66
N LEU A 158 -3.32 -1.84 -2.18
CA LEU A 158 -4.01 -3.12 -2.02
C LEU A 158 -3.30 -4.26 -2.76
N SER A 159 -2.83 -4.01 -3.97
CA SER A 159 -2.13 -5.00 -4.78
C SER A 159 -0.77 -5.35 -4.20
N LEU A 160 -0.05 -4.37 -3.64
CA LEU A 160 1.20 -4.61 -2.92
C LEU A 160 0.97 -5.42 -1.64
N ALA A 161 -0.08 -5.08 -0.89
CA ALA A 161 -0.45 -5.84 0.31
C ALA A 161 -0.79 -7.30 -0.03
N ALA A 162 -1.53 -7.53 -1.12
CA ALA A 162 -1.84 -8.85 -1.63
C ALA A 162 -0.61 -9.58 -2.21
N ALA A 163 0.35 -8.86 -2.81
CA ALA A 163 1.54 -9.47 -3.40
C ALA A 163 2.53 -10.01 -2.34
N LEU A 164 2.50 -9.48 -1.12
CA LEU A 164 3.36 -9.85 0.01
C LEU A 164 2.92 -11.17 0.71
N ILE A 165 2.54 -12.20 -0.06
CA ILE A 165 1.88 -13.42 0.42
C ILE A 165 2.65 -14.19 1.50
N ASN A 166 3.99 -14.19 1.42
CA ASN A 166 4.84 -14.98 2.31
C ASN A 166 4.82 -14.44 3.74
N GLN A 167 4.51 -13.15 3.90
CA GLN A 167 4.39 -12.46 5.17
C GLN A 167 3.32 -11.37 5.03
N PRO A 168 2.03 -11.73 5.21
CA PRO A 168 0.94 -10.79 4.97
C PRO A 168 1.11 -9.52 5.80
N PRO A 169 1.13 -8.34 5.16
CA PRO A 169 1.44 -7.09 5.83
C PRO A 169 0.23 -6.56 6.59
N VAL A 170 0.51 -5.70 7.57
CA VAL A 170 -0.47 -4.70 8.00
C VAL A 170 -0.42 -3.53 7.02
N VAL A 171 -1.57 -3.01 6.62
CA VAL A 171 -1.65 -1.76 5.86
C VAL A 171 -2.02 -0.65 6.84
N LEU A 172 -1.17 0.37 6.96
CA LEU A 172 -1.46 1.56 7.75
C LEU A 172 -2.00 2.67 6.84
N ALA A 173 -3.20 3.14 7.15
CA ALA A 173 -3.89 4.19 6.42
C ALA A 173 -4.46 5.24 7.37
N THR A 174 -4.90 6.36 6.82
CA THR A 174 -5.62 7.40 7.58
C THR A 174 -7.13 7.28 7.39
N ILE A 175 -7.87 7.77 8.37
CA ILE A 175 -9.33 7.99 8.29
C ILE A 175 -9.56 9.49 8.36
N ASP A 176 -10.20 10.04 7.34
CA ASP A 176 -10.46 11.48 7.25
C ASP A 176 -11.36 11.95 8.38
N HIS A 177 -11.30 13.26 8.61
CA HIS A 177 -12.29 13.92 9.44
C HIS A 177 -13.68 13.79 8.80
N GLY A 178 -14.64 13.28 9.59
CA GLY A 178 -16.02 13.07 9.15
C GLY A 178 -16.28 11.70 8.52
N GLU A 179 -15.24 10.92 8.24
CA GLU A 179 -15.38 9.61 7.61
C GLU A 179 -15.43 8.48 8.65
N GLU A 180 -16.19 7.43 8.33
CA GLU A 180 -16.36 6.27 9.22
C GLU A 180 -15.36 5.15 8.92
N SER A 181 -14.75 5.13 7.74
CA SER A 181 -13.81 4.11 7.28
C SER A 181 -12.66 4.72 6.46
N PRO A 182 -11.49 4.07 6.40
CA PRO A 182 -10.42 4.50 5.49
C PRO A 182 -10.85 4.38 4.02
N GLU A 183 -10.31 5.22 3.14
CA GLU A 183 -10.61 5.17 1.70
C GLU A 183 -10.28 3.81 1.08
N LEU A 184 -9.21 3.15 1.54
CA LEU A 184 -8.85 1.80 1.08
C LEU A 184 -9.99 0.79 1.26
N ALA A 185 -10.73 0.87 2.38
CA ALA A 185 -11.88 -0.01 2.61
C ALA A 185 -13.01 0.25 1.61
N LYS A 186 -13.23 1.53 1.26
CA LYS A 186 -14.23 1.92 0.24
C LYS A 186 -13.81 1.47 -1.16
N HIS A 187 -12.52 1.57 -1.49
CA HIS A 187 -11.99 1.06 -2.76
C HIS A 187 -12.12 -0.46 -2.88
N PHE A 188 -11.87 -1.17 -1.79
CA PHE A 188 -12.06 -2.63 -1.72
C PHE A 188 -13.52 -3.02 -1.93
N ASP A 189 -14.45 -2.34 -1.24
CA ASP A 189 -15.89 -2.57 -1.38
C ASP A 189 -16.41 -2.24 -2.79
N ARG A 190 -15.93 -1.14 -3.38
CA ARG A 190 -16.20 -0.77 -4.79
C ARG A 190 -15.79 -1.88 -5.75
N ALA A 191 -14.61 -2.50 -5.54
CA ALA A 191 -14.17 -3.66 -6.33
C ALA A 191 -15.01 -4.94 -6.10
N GLY A 192 -16.04 -4.87 -5.26
CA GLY A 192 -16.92 -5.98 -4.91
C GLY A 192 -16.29 -6.97 -3.95
N LEU A 193 -15.33 -6.53 -3.15
CA LEU A 193 -14.59 -7.35 -2.20
C LEU A 193 -14.98 -6.95 -0.77
N SER A 194 -15.11 -7.94 0.12
CA SER A 194 -15.60 -7.69 1.48
C SER A 194 -14.51 -7.02 2.33
N CYS A 195 -14.77 -5.81 2.82
CA CYS A 195 -13.94 -5.13 3.82
C CYS A 195 -14.78 -4.80 5.07
N THR A 196 -14.50 -5.44 6.20
CA THR A 196 -15.32 -5.27 7.42
C THR A 196 -14.56 -4.57 8.54
N LYS A 197 -15.22 -3.62 9.21
CA LYS A 197 -14.68 -3.04 10.45
C LYS A 197 -14.72 -4.09 11.56
N MET A 198 -13.57 -4.43 12.11
CA MET A 198 -13.49 -5.28 13.29
C MET A 198 -13.78 -4.45 14.54
N THR A 199 -14.72 -4.92 15.36
CA THR A 199 -15.14 -4.25 16.61
C THR A 199 -14.96 -5.11 17.86
N ASP A 200 -14.54 -6.38 17.71
CA ASP A 200 -14.29 -7.26 18.86
C ASP A 200 -12.92 -6.94 19.48
N ASP A 201 -12.93 -6.24 20.62
CA ASP A 201 -11.72 -5.84 21.33
C ASP A 201 -10.82 -7.02 21.70
N ARG A 202 -11.37 -8.24 21.90
CA ARG A 202 -10.56 -9.43 22.20
C ARG A 202 -9.64 -9.83 21.04
N LEU A 203 -10.07 -9.53 19.81
CA LEU A 203 -9.28 -9.77 18.60
C LEU A 203 -8.40 -8.57 18.25
N ILE A 204 -8.88 -7.35 18.53
CA ILE A 204 -8.18 -6.11 18.18
C ILE A 204 -7.02 -5.80 19.13
N ASP A 205 -7.18 -6.01 20.43
CA ASP A 205 -6.18 -5.61 21.43
C ASP A 205 -4.81 -6.25 21.22
N PRO A 206 -4.69 -7.55 20.91
CA PRO A 206 -3.39 -8.14 20.55
C PRO A 206 -2.75 -7.47 19.33
N LEU A 207 -3.56 -7.09 18.32
CA LEU A 207 -3.08 -6.42 17.12
C LEU A 207 -2.60 -4.99 17.43
N ARG A 208 -3.34 -4.25 18.26
CA ARG A 208 -2.93 -2.92 18.75
C ARG A 208 -1.62 -3.01 19.52
N GLN A 209 -1.50 -3.98 20.42
CA GLN A 209 -0.28 -4.21 21.20
C GLN A 209 0.92 -4.54 20.31
N ALA A 210 0.72 -5.33 19.26
CA ALA A 210 1.78 -5.66 18.29
C ALA A 210 2.28 -4.43 17.51
N LEU A 211 1.40 -3.47 17.20
CA LEU A 211 1.76 -2.25 16.46
C LEU A 211 2.30 -1.12 17.35
N MET A 212 1.95 -1.13 18.64
CA MET A 212 2.23 -0.02 19.56
C MET A 212 3.71 0.41 19.58
N PRO A 213 4.72 -0.49 19.65
CA PRO A 213 6.11 -0.07 19.66
C PRO A 213 6.51 0.71 18.40
N ALA A 214 6.00 0.29 17.23
CA ALA A 214 6.27 0.97 15.96
C ALA A 214 5.57 2.33 15.86
N LEU A 215 4.32 2.42 16.34
CA LEU A 215 3.58 3.68 16.39
C LEU A 215 4.22 4.71 17.33
N ILE A 216 4.80 4.25 18.45
CA ILE A 216 5.56 5.11 19.37
C ILE A 216 6.89 5.54 18.73
N ALA A 217 7.66 4.60 18.18
CA ALA A 217 8.96 4.88 17.56
C ALA A 217 8.86 5.86 16.38
N SER A 218 7.75 5.82 15.65
CA SER A 218 7.47 6.74 14.53
C SER A 218 6.87 8.08 14.93
N GLY A 219 6.47 8.26 16.19
CA GLY A 219 5.74 9.44 16.64
C GLY A 219 4.26 9.49 16.18
N LEU A 220 3.79 8.50 15.41
CA LEU A 220 2.39 8.38 14.99
C LEU A 220 1.43 8.32 16.19
N PHE A 221 1.85 7.67 17.28
CA PHE A 221 1.08 7.61 18.51
C PHE A 221 0.75 9.01 19.07
N VAL A 222 1.67 9.96 18.96
CA VAL A 222 1.43 11.34 19.42
C VAL A 222 0.37 12.02 18.57
N HIS A 223 0.36 11.77 17.26
CA HIS A 223 -0.66 12.35 16.36
C HIS A 223 -2.03 11.73 16.60
N ALA A 224 -2.10 10.42 16.82
CA ALA A 224 -3.33 9.72 17.12
C ALA A 224 -3.91 10.13 18.49
N ALA A 225 -3.08 10.14 19.54
CA ALA A 225 -3.48 10.55 20.89
C ALA A 225 -4.01 11.99 20.95
N ASN A 226 -3.45 12.89 20.14
CA ASN A 226 -3.91 14.28 20.02
C ASN A 226 -5.07 14.46 19.03
N ARG A 227 -5.63 13.37 18.49
CA ARG A 227 -6.70 13.38 17.46
C ARG A 227 -6.37 14.22 16.22
N ARG A 228 -5.07 14.38 15.94
CA ARG A 228 -4.56 15.05 14.72
C ARG A 228 -4.51 14.11 13.53
N ALA A 229 -4.52 12.81 13.79
CA ALA A 229 -4.71 11.77 12.79
C ALA A 229 -5.62 10.70 13.39
N ARG A 230 -6.48 10.11 12.57
CA ARG A 230 -7.14 8.85 12.88
C ARG A 230 -6.50 7.80 11.99
N LEU A 231 -5.98 6.74 12.60
CA LEU A 231 -5.25 5.70 11.90
C LEU A 231 -6.13 4.47 11.76
N ALA A 232 -6.14 3.89 10.57
CA ALA A 232 -6.69 2.56 10.34
C ALA A 232 -5.52 1.59 10.12
N ALA A 233 -5.62 0.43 10.73
CA ALA A 233 -4.84 -0.73 10.34
C ALA A 233 -5.76 -1.70 9.60
N LEU A 234 -5.33 -2.13 8.42
CA LEU A 234 -6.05 -3.08 7.57
C LEU A 234 -5.21 -4.34 7.40
N TYR A 235 -5.87 -5.48 7.43
CA TYR A 235 -5.27 -6.78 7.16
C TYR A 235 -6.14 -7.49 6.13
N MET A 236 -5.51 -8.08 5.12
CA MET A 236 -6.23 -8.68 4.00
C MET A 236 -5.65 -10.03 3.61
N VAL A 237 -6.52 -10.85 3.05
CA VAL A 237 -6.18 -12.14 2.45
C VAL A 237 -6.74 -12.13 1.04
N ALA A 238 -5.90 -12.44 0.05
CA ALA A 238 -6.29 -12.60 -1.35
C ALA A 238 -5.75 -13.95 -1.85
N PRO A 239 -6.53 -15.04 -1.80
CA PRO A 239 -6.00 -16.39 -2.08
C PRO A 239 -5.39 -16.55 -3.48
N GLY A 240 -5.96 -15.88 -4.50
CA GLY A 240 -5.45 -15.94 -5.86
C GLY A 240 -4.08 -15.30 -6.06
N SER A 241 -3.55 -14.56 -5.08
CA SER A 241 -2.18 -14.03 -5.11
C SER A 241 -1.11 -15.13 -5.22
N ILE A 242 -1.40 -16.36 -4.78
CA ILE A 242 -0.52 -17.52 -4.97
C ILE A 242 -0.38 -17.88 -6.46
N ALA A 243 -1.47 -17.79 -7.22
CA ALA A 243 -1.50 -18.12 -8.64
C ALA A 243 -1.00 -16.98 -9.54
N ALA A 244 -0.92 -15.76 -9.02
CA ALA A 244 -0.58 -14.56 -9.79
C ALA A 244 0.85 -14.60 -10.38
N SER A 245 1.84 -15.21 -9.70
CA SER A 245 3.19 -15.37 -10.25
C SER A 245 3.20 -16.29 -11.48
N THR A 246 2.47 -17.42 -11.43
CA THR A 246 2.35 -18.34 -12.56
C THR A 246 1.62 -17.71 -13.74
N LEU A 247 0.59 -16.89 -13.47
CA LEU A 247 -0.08 -16.14 -14.54
C LEU A 247 0.88 -15.13 -15.19
N ALA A 248 1.69 -14.42 -14.40
CA ALA A 248 2.67 -13.48 -14.93
C ALA A 248 3.71 -14.16 -15.84
N GLU A 249 4.21 -15.33 -15.43
CA GLU A 249 5.12 -16.14 -16.26
C GLU A 249 4.46 -16.56 -17.57
N ALA A 250 3.21 -17.04 -17.52
CA ALA A 250 2.46 -17.43 -18.72
C ALA A 250 2.24 -16.24 -19.69
N MET A 251 2.05 -15.03 -19.16
CA MET A 251 1.91 -13.82 -19.98
C MET A 251 3.21 -13.39 -20.65
N MET A 252 4.37 -13.65 -20.02
CA MET A 252 5.69 -13.35 -20.60
C MET A 252 6.07 -14.35 -21.70
N ASP A 253 5.65 -15.61 -21.59
CA ASP A 253 5.96 -16.65 -22.57
C ASP A 253 5.05 -16.61 -23.82
N CYS A 254 3.90 -15.94 -23.74
CA CYS A 254 2.94 -15.80 -24.83
C CYS A 254 3.22 -14.57 -25.72
N ASP A 255 4.35 -14.56 -26.44
CA ASP A 255 4.60 -13.62 -27.55
C ASP A 255 3.73 -13.93 -28.80
N ASP A 256 2.98 -15.05 -28.80
CA ASP A 256 2.03 -15.43 -29.84
C ASP A 256 0.60 -14.99 -29.48
N ASN A 257 0.16 -13.89 -30.11
CA ASN A 257 -1.10 -13.14 -29.92
C ASN A 257 -2.44 -13.93 -29.99
N LEU A 258 -2.44 -15.27 -30.02
CA LEU A 258 -3.65 -16.10 -30.22
C LEU A 258 -4.07 -16.93 -28.99
N SER A 259 -3.23 -17.02 -27.94
CA SER A 259 -3.60 -17.72 -26.69
C SER A 259 -4.10 -16.78 -25.58
N LEU A 260 -3.86 -15.47 -25.70
CA LEU A 260 -4.21 -14.49 -24.66
C LEU A 260 -5.74 -14.37 -24.48
N ASP A 261 -6.51 -14.45 -25.57
CA ASP A 261 -7.98 -14.31 -25.54
C ASP A 261 -8.70 -15.38 -24.71
N ALA A 262 -8.06 -16.51 -24.41
CA ALA A 262 -8.62 -17.54 -23.54
C ALA A 262 -8.44 -17.23 -22.03
N PHE A 263 -7.49 -16.36 -21.67
CA PHE A 263 -7.21 -15.97 -20.28
C PHE A 263 -7.71 -14.54 -19.94
N THR A 264 -7.86 -13.66 -20.92
CA THR A 264 -8.08 -12.22 -20.73
C THR A 264 -9.52 -11.80 -20.45
N GLY A 265 -10.51 -12.70 -20.53
CA GLY A 265 -11.90 -12.33 -20.22
C GLY A 265 -12.18 -12.13 -18.73
N ASN A 266 -11.55 -12.93 -17.86
CA ASN A 266 -11.78 -12.96 -16.41
C ASN A 266 -10.56 -13.40 -15.57
N GLY A 267 -9.44 -13.79 -16.19
CA GLY A 267 -8.33 -14.45 -15.49
C GLY A 267 -7.70 -13.61 -14.38
N GLU A 268 -7.36 -12.36 -14.67
CA GLU A 268 -6.75 -11.45 -13.70
C GLU A 268 -7.76 -11.01 -12.62
N ALA A 269 -9.00 -10.72 -13.01
CA ALA A 269 -10.08 -10.35 -12.08
C ALA A 269 -10.43 -11.49 -11.10
N ALA A 270 -10.29 -12.74 -11.53
CA ALA A 270 -10.54 -13.93 -10.72
C ALA A 270 -9.47 -14.16 -9.64
N LEU A 271 -8.28 -13.54 -9.74
CA LEU A 271 -7.26 -13.62 -8.69
C LEU A 271 -7.72 -13.00 -7.37
N TRP A 272 -8.72 -12.13 -7.44
CA TRP A 272 -9.33 -11.47 -6.29
C TRP A 272 -10.57 -12.21 -5.77
N ASP A 273 -10.96 -13.33 -6.37
CA ASP A 273 -12.09 -14.10 -5.89
C ASP A 273 -11.77 -14.72 -4.51
N GLY A 274 -12.70 -14.53 -3.58
CA GLY A 274 -12.50 -14.89 -2.17
C GLY A 274 -11.58 -13.94 -1.40
N ALA A 275 -11.09 -12.85 -2.01
CA ALA A 275 -10.34 -11.84 -1.27
C ALA A 275 -11.23 -11.13 -0.26
N SER A 276 -10.70 -10.95 0.95
CA SER A 276 -11.39 -10.29 2.05
C SER A 276 -10.41 -9.50 2.90
N ALA A 277 -10.92 -8.46 3.54
CA ALA A 277 -10.15 -7.60 4.41
C ALA A 277 -10.92 -7.29 5.70
N ILE A 278 -10.16 -7.11 6.77
CA ILE A 278 -10.63 -6.51 8.01
C ILE A 278 -9.86 -5.22 8.24
N TRP A 279 -10.50 -4.26 8.90
CA TRP A 279 -9.80 -3.06 9.36
C TRP A 279 -10.25 -2.67 10.76
N TRP A 280 -9.38 -2.02 11.52
CA TRP A 280 -9.67 -1.49 12.84
C TRP A 280 -9.00 -0.14 13.03
N GLU A 281 -9.51 0.65 13.97
CA GLU A 281 -8.85 1.91 14.37
C GLU A 281 -7.62 1.56 15.21
N ALA A 282 -6.46 1.98 14.71
CA ALA A 282 -5.19 1.95 15.41
C ALA A 282 -5.20 3.04 16.51
N PRO A 283 -4.47 2.82 17.63
CA PRO A 283 -4.54 3.65 18.84
C PRO A 283 -4.16 5.11 18.63
#